data_AF-A0A933G5Z2-F1
#
_entry.id   AF-A0A933G5Z2-F1
#
_cell.length_a   1.000
_cell.length_b   1.000
_cell.length_c   1.000
_cell.angle_alpha   90.00
_cell.angle_beta   90.00
_cell.angle_gamma   90.00
#
_symmetry.space_group_name_H-M   'P 1'
#
loop_
_entity.id
_entity.type
_entity.pdbx_description
1 polymer ?
#
loop_
_entity_poly.entity_id
_entity_poly.type
_entity_poly.pdbx_seq_one_letter_code
_entity_poly.pdbx_strand_id
1 'polypeptide(L)' 'MDRSNAGFVEKWKIAGPILEQIRREELRRVETEKVIPLFDGLLEGALRDCPKPLISGLVEQQAWFARARK' A
#
# COMPACT_ATOMS: atom_id res chain seq x y z
N MET A 1 10.65 16.34 -23.25
CA MET A 1 10.29 16.31 -21.81
C MET A 1 8.93 16.97 -21.67
N ASP A 2 7.95 16.20 -21.22
CA ASP A 2 6.53 16.58 -21.23
C ASP A 2 6.23 17.66 -20.16
N ARG A 3 5.41 18.66 -20.53
CA ARG A 3 5.01 19.78 -19.64
C ARG A 3 4.06 19.32 -18.52
N SER A 4 3.64 18.06 -18.51
CA SER A 4 2.77 17.43 -17.51
C SER A 4 3.38 17.36 -16.10
N ASN A 5 4.72 17.31 -15.97
CA ASN A 5 5.37 17.16 -14.67
C ASN A 5 5.36 18.43 -13.81
N ALA A 6 5.42 19.62 -14.42
CA ALA A 6 5.49 20.88 -13.67
C ALA A 6 4.20 21.15 -12.88
N GLY A 7 3.04 20.85 -13.47
CA GLY A 7 1.74 20.98 -12.80
C GLY A 7 1.54 19.94 -11.68
N PHE A 8 2.15 18.76 -11.79
CA PHE A 8 2.11 17.75 -10.72
C PHE A 8 2.97 18.17 -9.52
N VAL A 9 4.18 18.67 -9.78
CA VAL A 9 5.08 19.18 -8.74
C VAL A 9 4.44 20.33 -7.96
N GLU A 10 3.79 21.27 -8.65
CA GLU A 10 3.15 22.40 -7.96
C GLU A 10 1.95 21.98 -7.11
N LYS A 11 1.15 21.02 -7.60
CA LYS A 11 0.09 20.40 -6.80
C LYS A 11 0.64 19.72 -5.54
N TRP A 12 1.80 19.06 -5.64
CA TRP A 12 2.43 18.42 -4.50
C TRP A 12 2.98 19.40 -3.46
N LYS A 13 3.45 20.58 -3.87
CA LYS A 13 3.85 21.62 -2.92
C LYS A 13 2.70 22.07 -2.02
N ILE A 14 1.47 22.04 -2.54
CA ILE A 14 0.25 22.36 -1.79
C ILE A 14 -0.25 21.15 -1.01
N ALA A 15 -0.35 19.99 -1.66
CA ALA A 15 -0.90 18.77 -1.06
C ALA A 15 -0.02 18.21 0.06
N GLY A 16 1.31 18.29 -0.07
CA GLY A 16 2.26 17.72 0.89
C GLY A 16 2.05 18.24 2.31
N PRO A 17 2.07 19.57 2.56
CA PRO A 17 1.80 20.13 3.88
C PRO A 17 0.43 19.74 4.45
N ILE A 18 -0.62 19.70 3.61
CA ILE A 18 -1.97 19.31 4.02
C ILE A 18 -2.00 17.84 4.47
N LEU A 19 -1.40 16.95 3.69
CA LEU A 19 -1.30 15.53 4.02
C LEU A 19 -0.48 15.30 5.30
N GLU A 20 0.58 16.08 5.51
CA GLU A 20 1.39 15.99 6.72
C GLU A 20 0.62 16.48 7.96
N GLN A 21 -0.22 17.50 7.82
CA GLN A 21 -1.13 17.92 8.88
C GLN A 21 -2.14 16.80 9.21
N ILE A 22 -2.79 16.23 8.20
CA ILE A 22 -3.74 15.11 8.36
C ILE A 22 -3.05 13.95 9.07
N ARG A 23 -1.88 13.53 8.59
CA ARG A 23 -1.09 12.45 9.19
C ARG A 23 -0.81 12.71 10.67
N ARG A 24 -0.43 13.94 11.05
CA ARG A 24 -0.18 14.29 12.47
C ARG A 24 -1.45 14.24 13.31
N GLU A 25 -2.57 14.72 12.78
CA GLU A 25 -3.86 14.66 13.46
C GLU A 25 -4.33 13.22 13.66
N GLU A 26 -4.18 12.38 12.65
CA GLU A 26 -4.49 10.96 12.71
C GLU A 26 -3.60 10.23 13.71
N LEU A 27 -2.28 10.43 13.67
CA LEU A 27 -1.35 9.81 14.61
C LEU A 27 -1.64 10.15 16.08
N ARG A 28 -2.14 11.37 16.37
CA ARG A 28 -2.56 11.74 17.73
C ARG A 28 -3.84 11.03 18.18
N ARG A 29 -4.69 10.62 17.24
CA ARG A 29 -5.96 9.93 17.50
C ARG A 29 -5.80 8.40 17.53
N VAL A 30 -4.75 7.87 16.89
CA VAL A 30 -4.50 6.43 16.86
C VAL A 30 -4.06 5.94 18.23
N GLU A 31 -4.92 5.15 18.87
CA GLU A 31 -4.63 4.46 20.11
C GLU A 31 -3.87 3.16 19.79
N THR A 32 -2.62 3.28 19.35
CA THR A 32 -1.80 2.16 18.83
C THR A 32 -1.80 0.96 19.77
N GLU A 33 -1.70 1.20 21.07
CA GLU A 33 -1.76 0.20 22.14
C GLU A 33 -3.05 -0.64 22.15
N LYS A 34 -4.19 -0.07 21.73
CA LYS A 34 -5.47 -0.77 21.62
C LYS A 34 -5.59 -1.59 20.34
N VAL A 35 -4.88 -1.19 19.28
CA VAL A 35 -4.94 -1.86 17.97
C VAL A 35 -3.94 -3.01 17.88
N ILE A 36 -2.76 -2.91 18.51
CA ILE A 36 -1.74 -3.98 18.50
C ILE A 36 -2.32 -5.36 18.87
N PRO A 37 -3.14 -5.51 19.93
CA PRO A 37 -3.74 -6.80 20.27
C PRO A 37 -4.67 -7.36 19.19
N LEU A 38 -5.26 -6.52 18.32
CA LEU A 38 -6.08 -6.98 17.19
C LEU A 38 -5.26 -7.68 16.10
N PHE A 39 -3.94 -7.50 16.11
CA PHE A 39 -3.02 -8.22 15.22
C PHE A 39 -2.55 -9.56 15.78
N ASP A 40 -3.03 -9.95 16.97
CA ASP A 40 -2.69 -11.26 17.53
C ASP A 40 -3.28 -12.39 16.67
N GLY A 41 -2.49 -13.43 16.41
CA GLY A 41 -2.89 -14.56 15.58
C GLY A 41 -2.97 -14.30 14.07
N LEU A 42 -2.68 -13.09 13.59
CA LEU A 42 -2.84 -12.73 12.18
C LEU A 42 -1.82 -13.45 11.28
N LEU A 43 -0.61 -13.70 11.79
CA LEU A 43 0.40 -14.50 11.08
C LEU A 43 -0.02 -15.96 11.00
N GLU A 44 -0.48 -16.54 12.10
CA GLU A 44 -0.96 -17.92 12.18
C GLU A 44 -2.19 -18.14 11.29
N GLY A 45 -3.10 -17.16 11.24
CA GLY A 45 -4.21 -17.11 10.29
C GLY A 45 -3.71 -17.07 8.85
N ALA A 46 -2.79 -16.16 8.52
CA ALA A 46 -2.23 -16.06 7.17
C ALA A 46 -1.54 -17.36 6.72
N LEU A 47 -0.77 -18.01 7.60
CA LEU A 47 -0.12 -19.27 7.28
C LEU A 47 -1.11 -20.42 7.07
N ARG A 48 -2.26 -20.39 7.74
CA ARG A 48 -3.33 -21.39 7.61
C ARG A 48 -4.16 -21.16 6.33
N ASP A 49 -4.53 -19.92 6.08
CA ASP A 49 -5.58 -19.57 5.11
C ASP A 49 -5.01 -19.07 3.78
N CYS A 50 -3.74 -18.64 3.74
CA CYS A 50 -3.04 -18.19 2.54
C CYS A 50 -1.88 -19.15 2.22
N PRO A 51 -2.16 -20.33 1.62
CA PRO A 51 -1.12 -21.26 1.23
C PRO A 51 -0.18 -20.59 0.22
N LYS A 52 1.12 -20.90 0.31
CA LYS A 52 2.10 -20.41 -0.65
C LYS A 52 1.70 -20.82 -2.08
N PRO A 53 1.79 -19.91 -3.06
CA PRO A 53 1.58 -20.28 -4.45
C PRO A 53 2.50 -21.43 -4.85
N LEU A 54 1.98 -22.40 -5.59
CA LEU A 54 2.74 -23.53 -6.13
C LEU A 54 3.70 -23.12 -7.26
N ILE A 55 3.59 -21.87 -7.71
CA ILE A 55 4.38 -21.29 -8.78
C ILE A 55 5.12 -20.07 -8.29
N SER A 56 6.28 -19.78 -8.89
CA SER A 56 7.04 -18.60 -8.52
C SER A 56 6.32 -17.33 -8.97
N GLY A 57 6.60 -16.20 -8.30
CA GLY A 57 6.06 -14.90 -8.68
C GLY A 57 6.43 -14.49 -10.12
N LEU A 58 7.53 -15.03 -10.67
CA LEU A 58 7.90 -14.82 -12.07
C LEU A 58 6.88 -15.44 -13.03
N VAL A 59 6.42 -16.65 -12.75
CA VAL A 59 5.41 -17.34 -13.57
C VAL A 59 4.07 -16.63 -13.48
N GLU A 60 3.68 -16.17 -12.28
CA GLU A 60 2.47 -15.36 -12.09
C GLU A 60 2.52 -14.05 -12.88
N GLN A 61 3.63 -13.32 -12.79
CA GLN A 61 3.82 -12.06 -13.50
C GLN A 61 3.75 -12.23 -15.03
N GLN A 62 4.37 -13.31 -15.55
CA GLN A 62 4.29 -13.62 -16.97
C GLN A 62 2.84 -13.89 -17.43
N ALA A 63 2.07 -14.62 -16.62
CA ALA A 63 0.65 -14.86 -16.89
C ALA A 63 -0.17 -13.56 -16.90
N TRP A 64 0.12 -12.65 -15.98
CA TRP A 64 -0.55 -11.34 -15.91
C TRP A 64 -0.27 -10.49 -17.15
N PHE A 65 1.00 -10.40 -17.56
CA PHE A 65 1.35 -9.68 -18.80
C PHE A 65 0.75 -10.33 -20.05
N ALA A 66 0.62 -11.66 -20.09
CA ALA A 66 -0.09 -12.32 -21.18
C ALA A 66 -1.58 -11.94 -21.21
N ARG A 67 -2.24 -11.84 -20.05
CA ARG A 67 -3.64 -11.40 -19.95
C ARG A 67 -3.82 -9.92 -20.36
N ALA A 68 -2.92 -9.05 -19.94
CA ALA A 68 -2.98 -7.60 -20.22
C ALA A 68 -2.65 -7.23 -21.67
N ARG A 69 -2.11 -8.17 -22.46
CA ARG A 69 -1.86 -7.99 -23.90
C ARG A 69 -3.07 -8.34 -24.79
N LYS A 70 -4.15 -8.87 -24.21
CA LYS A 70 -5.44 -8.99 -24.89
C LYS A 70 -6.27 -7.73 -24.68
#